data_AF-A0A959BN09-F1
#
_entry.id   AF-A0A959BN09-F1
#
_cell.length_a   1.000
_cell.length_b   1.000
_cell.length_c   1.000
_cell.angle_alpha   90.00
_cell.angle_beta   90.00
_cell.angle_gamma   90.00
#
_symmetry.space_group_name_H-M   'P 1'
#
loop_
_entity.id
_entity.type
_entity.pdbx_description
1 polymer ?
#
loop_
_entity_poly.entity_id
_entity_poly.type
_entity_poly.pdbx_seq_one_letter_code
_entity_poly.pdbx_strand_id
1 'polypeptide(L)'
;MTIKINKVFFPEPDKRIYTQEELFALRMHKDFIVDIASRLNLAYTKDDESESNLCLSNCREVQPEYRPAFGRTDIIHYCSALLPDEGIDAEEDELPLPVDASAFWRLVEAGRN
;
A
#
# COMPACT_ATOMS: atom_id res chain seq x y z
N MET A 1 1.09 -13.60 7.96
CA MET A 1 0.05 -13.93 6.96
C MET A 1 0.48 -13.31 5.64
N THR A 2 0.26 -13.98 4.51
CA THR A 2 0.59 -13.48 3.17
C THR A 2 -0.68 -13.28 2.36
N ILE A 3 -0.62 -12.42 1.34
CA ILE A 3 -1.70 -12.17 0.39
C ILE A 3 -1.13 -12.15 -1.03
N LYS A 4 -1.85 -12.77 -1.97
CA LYS A 4 -1.45 -12.73 -3.39
C LYS A 4 -1.56 -11.33 -3.97
N ILE A 5 -0.64 -10.98 -4.87
CA ILE A 5 -0.63 -9.67 -5.54
C ILE A 5 -1.92 -9.41 -6.31
N ASN A 6 -2.50 -10.44 -6.97
CA ASN A 6 -3.79 -10.32 -7.67
C ASN A 6 -5.00 -10.04 -6.76
N LYS A 7 -4.85 -10.11 -5.44
CA LYS A 7 -5.86 -9.65 -4.47
C LYS A 7 -5.64 -8.21 -4.03
N VAL A 8 -4.43 -7.68 -4.26
CA VAL A 8 -4.02 -6.32 -3.92
C VAL A 8 -4.25 -5.39 -5.11
N PHE A 9 -3.79 -5.78 -6.30
CA PHE A 9 -3.92 -5.07 -7.56
C PHE A 9 -4.83 -5.83 -8.52
N PHE A 10 -5.43 -5.10 -9.46
CA PHE A 10 -6.17 -5.68 -10.59
C PHE A 10 -5.21 -5.89 -11.77
N PRO A 11 -4.56 -7.06 -11.92
CA PRO A 11 -3.74 -7.36 -13.10
C PRO A 11 -4.60 -7.44 -14.36
N GLU A 12 -3.96 -7.18 -15.49
CA GLU A 12 -4.50 -7.42 -16.82
C GLU A 12 -4.60 -8.93 -17.10
N PRO A 13 -5.65 -9.41 -17.76
CA PRO A 13 -5.87 -10.84 -17.95
C PRO A 13 -4.81 -11.52 -18.85
N ASP A 14 -4.13 -10.77 -19.72
CA ASP A 14 -3.12 -11.27 -20.65
C ASP A 14 -1.67 -11.10 -20.14
N LYS A 15 -1.48 -10.52 -18.94
CA LYS A 15 -0.15 -10.23 -18.41
C LYS A 15 0.00 -10.77 -16.98
N ARG A 16 1.10 -11.47 -16.75
CA ARG A 16 1.42 -12.10 -15.45
C ARG A 16 2.57 -11.43 -14.74
N ILE A 17 3.62 -11.12 -15.51
CA ILE A 17 4.86 -10.53 -15.01
C ILE A 17 4.78 -9.02 -15.18
N TYR A 18 5.03 -8.28 -14.11
CA TYR A 18 5.00 -6.83 -14.05
C TYR A 18 6.32 -6.27 -13.53
N THR A 19 6.65 -5.05 -13.93
CA THR A 19 7.60 -4.21 -13.20
C THR A 19 6.88 -3.46 -12.07
N GLN A 20 7.63 -2.88 -11.13
CA GLN A 20 7.05 -2.04 -10.08
C GLN A 20 6.21 -0.91 -10.66
N GLU A 21 6.74 -0.19 -11.65
CA GLU A 21 6.03 0.93 -12.30
C GLU A 21 4.69 0.49 -12.89
N GLU A 22 4.67 -0.64 -13.60
CA GLU A 22 3.46 -1.17 -14.21
C GLU A 22 2.46 -1.64 -13.15
N LEU A 23 2.93 -2.38 -12.15
CA LEU A 23 2.10 -2.88 -11.06
C LEU A 23 1.48 -1.73 -10.26
N PHE A 24 2.24 -0.67 -9.97
CA PHE A 24 1.76 0.48 -9.20
C PHE A 24 0.84 1.40 -10.01
N ALA A 25 0.95 1.38 -11.33
CA ALA A 25 -0.02 2.01 -12.23
C ALA A 25 -1.38 1.30 -12.20
N LEU A 26 -1.43 0.01 -11.85
CA LEU A 26 -2.68 -0.72 -11.74
C LEU A 26 -3.58 -0.19 -10.62
N ARG A 27 -4.87 -0.45 -10.79
CA ARG A 27 -5.87 -0.15 -9.78
C ARG A 27 -5.74 -1.13 -8.62
N MET A 28 -5.86 -0.63 -7.40
CA MET A 28 -5.88 -1.47 -6.19
C MET A 28 -7.31 -1.89 -5.83
N HIS A 29 -7.44 -3.08 -5.25
CA HIS A 29 -8.69 -3.55 -4.66
C HIS A 29 -9.03 -2.71 -3.43
N LYS A 30 -10.20 -2.06 -3.45
CA LYS A 30 -10.71 -1.34 -2.26
C LYS A 30 -10.89 -2.26 -1.06
N ASP A 31 -11.22 -3.52 -1.31
CA ASP A 31 -11.39 -4.54 -0.27
C ASP A 31 -10.09 -4.75 0.52
N PHE A 32 -8.96 -4.82 -0.18
CA PHE A 32 -7.63 -4.89 0.44
C PHE A 32 -7.32 -3.66 1.29
N ILE A 33 -7.65 -2.47 0.79
CA ILE A 33 -7.44 -1.21 1.53
C ILE A 33 -8.25 -1.22 2.84
N VAL A 34 -9.51 -1.65 2.78
CA VAL A 34 -10.39 -1.74 3.95
C VAL A 34 -9.91 -2.82 4.93
N ASP A 35 -9.44 -3.97 4.44
CA ASP A 35 -8.87 -5.04 5.27
C ASP A 35 -7.61 -4.57 6.01
N ILE A 36 -6.66 -3.93 5.31
CA ILE A 36 -5.47 -3.33 5.92
C ILE A 36 -5.85 -2.25 6.95
N ALA A 37 -6.76 -1.34 6.60
CA ALA A 37 -7.23 -0.30 7.50
C ALA A 37 -7.82 -0.87 8.80
N SER A 38 -8.69 -1.88 8.67
CA SER A 38 -9.30 -2.56 9.82
C SER A 38 -8.26 -3.32 10.65
N ARG A 39 -7.29 -3.99 10.03
CA ARG A 39 -6.24 -4.75 10.73
C ARG A 39 -5.28 -3.85 11.49
N LEU A 40 -4.83 -2.77 10.85
CA LEU A 40 -3.86 -1.85 11.43
C LEU A 40 -4.51 -0.81 12.34
N ASN A 41 -5.85 -0.77 12.39
CA ASN A 41 -6.61 0.29 13.06
C ASN A 41 -6.24 1.69 12.54
N LEU A 42 -5.94 1.80 11.24
CA LEU A 42 -5.57 3.04 10.57
C LEU A 42 -6.70 3.48 9.65
N ALA A 43 -6.93 4.78 9.53
CA ALA A 43 -7.86 5.30 8.54
C ALA A 43 -7.21 5.30 7.13
N TYR A 44 -8.01 5.09 6.09
CA TYR A 44 -7.53 5.27 4.71
C TYR A 44 -7.95 6.65 4.19
N THR A 45 -6.97 7.49 3.90
CA THR A 45 -7.20 8.79 3.24
C THR A 45 -7.04 8.60 1.73
N LYS A 46 -8.17 8.60 1.02
CA LYS A 46 -8.21 8.57 -0.43
C LYS A 46 -7.78 9.94 -0.93
N ASP A 47 -6.57 10.04 -1.48
CA ASP A 47 -5.98 11.28 -2.01
C ASP A 47 -6.81 11.93 -3.16
N ASP A 48 -7.85 11.25 -3.64
CA ASP A 48 -8.62 11.60 -4.85
C ASP A 48 -10.08 12.03 -4.57
N GLU A 49 -10.45 12.40 -3.34
CA GLU A 49 -11.71 13.13 -3.11
C GLU A 49 -11.44 14.49 -2.50
N SER A 50 -11.33 15.49 -3.39
CA SER A 50 -11.65 16.87 -3.07
C SER A 50 -13.00 16.94 -2.34
N GLU A 51 -13.09 17.89 -1.41
CA GLU A 51 -14.32 18.38 -0.76
C GLU A 51 -14.84 17.58 0.44
N SER A 52 -14.14 17.67 1.57
CA SER A 52 -14.72 18.28 2.79
C SER A 52 -13.83 18.05 4.00
N ASN A 53 -13.34 19.16 4.55
CA ASN A 53 -12.94 19.34 5.95
C ASN A 53 -12.13 18.20 6.57
N LEU A 54 -10.81 18.35 6.64
CA LEU A 54 -10.07 18.15 7.89
C LEU A 54 -8.67 18.76 7.72
N CYS A 55 -8.56 20.02 8.13
CA CYS A 55 -7.30 20.59 8.57
C CYS A 55 -6.69 19.65 9.61
N LEU A 56 -5.68 18.86 9.26
CA LEU A 56 -4.64 18.42 10.18
C LEU A 56 -3.39 18.11 9.38
N SER A 57 -2.68 19.20 9.13
CA SER A 57 -1.24 19.29 9.35
C SER A 57 -0.35 18.42 8.48
N ASN A 58 0.24 19.12 7.52
CA ASN A 58 1.56 18.97 6.93
C ASN A 58 2.70 18.93 8.00
N CYS A 59 2.58 18.09 9.03
CA CYS A 59 3.62 17.90 10.04
C CYS A 59 4.55 16.78 9.59
N ARG A 60 5.62 17.19 8.91
CA ARG A 60 6.77 16.39 8.48
C ARG A 60 7.60 15.82 9.66
N GLU A 61 7.04 15.84 10.88
CA GLU A 61 7.70 15.50 12.15
C GLU A 61 6.92 14.46 12.98
N VAL A 62 5.76 14.00 12.50
CA VAL A 62 5.02 12.95 13.22
C VAL A 62 5.69 11.61 12.93
N GLN A 63 6.24 10.99 13.99
CA GLN A 63 6.76 9.63 13.93
C GLN A 63 5.72 8.71 13.24
N PRO A 64 6.16 7.79 12.37
CA PRO A 64 5.24 6.96 11.59
C PRO A 64 4.21 6.23 12.46
N GLU A 65 4.61 5.86 13.67
CA GLU A 65 3.82 5.21 14.71
C GLU A 65 2.59 6.02 15.18
N TYR A 66 2.56 7.33 14.91
CA TYR A 66 1.47 8.23 15.29
C TYR A 66 0.66 8.73 14.08
N ARG A 67 0.93 8.24 12.87
CA ARG A 67 0.10 8.59 11.70
C ARG A 67 -1.25 7.86 11.82
N PRO A 68 -2.36 8.59 11.97
CA PRO A 68 -3.68 7.97 12.13
C PRO A 68 -4.26 7.46 10.82
N ALA A 69 -3.64 7.79 9.69
CA ALA A 69 -4.12 7.43 8.37
C ALA A 69 -2.97 7.10 7.40
N PHE A 70 -3.27 6.27 6.41
CA PHE A 70 -2.40 5.96 5.28
C PHE A 70 -3.12 6.25 3.96
N GLY A 71 -2.35 6.63 2.93
CA GLY A 71 -2.85 6.85 1.57
C GLY A 71 -2.43 5.73 0.62
N ARG A 72 -2.88 5.83 -0.65
CA ARG A 72 -2.47 4.92 -1.72
C ARG A 72 -0.94 4.87 -1.88
N THR A 73 -0.29 6.03 -1.80
CA THR A 73 1.16 6.17 -1.95
C THR A 73 1.92 5.40 -0.88
N ASP A 74 1.41 5.35 0.36
CA ASP A 74 2.03 4.55 1.42
C ASP A 74 1.93 3.05 1.11
N ILE A 75 0.82 2.58 0.56
CA ILE A 75 0.69 1.17 0.10
C ILE A 75 1.67 0.88 -1.03
N ILE A 76 1.87 1.82 -1.96
CA ILE A 76 2.85 1.67 -3.04
C ILE A 76 4.26 1.53 -2.47
N HIS A 77 4.68 2.42 -1.56
CA HIS A 77 5.98 2.32 -0.91
C HIS A 77 6.14 1.04 -0.09
N TYR A 78 5.07 0.62 0.60
CA TYR A 78 5.04 -0.66 1.29
C TYR A 78 5.32 -1.84 0.35
N CYS A 79 4.63 -1.89 -0.81
CA CYS A 79 4.84 -2.91 -1.82
C CYS A 79 6.24 -2.81 -2.43
N SER A 80 6.74 -1.61 -2.70
CA SER A 80 8.07 -1.37 -3.28
C SER A 80 9.21 -1.86 -2.38
N ALA A 81 9.05 -1.76 -1.06
CA ALA A 81 10.02 -2.29 -0.10
C ALA A 81 10.12 -3.82 -0.08
N LEU A 82 9.11 -4.52 -0.60
CA LEU A 82 8.96 -5.96 -0.52
C LEU A 82 9.15 -6.65 -1.86
N LEU A 83 8.84 -5.97 -2.95
CA LEU A 83 8.87 -6.50 -4.31
C LEU A 83 10.15 -6.10 -5.04
N PRO A 84 10.69 -6.97 -5.91
CA PRO A 84 11.78 -6.59 -6.82
C PRO A 84 11.32 -5.53 -7.82
N ASP A 85 12.26 -4.79 -8.43
CA ASP A 85 11.98 -3.74 -9.42
C ASP A 85 11.28 -4.29 -10.68
N GLU A 86 11.66 -5.50 -11.10
CA GLU A 86 11.14 -6.20 -12.27
C GLU A 86 10.88 -7.68 -11.96
N GLY A 87 10.04 -8.32 -12.77
CA GLY A 87 9.81 -9.76 -12.69
C GLY A 87 8.76 -10.19 -11.66
N ILE A 88 7.87 -9.29 -11.27
CA ILE A 88 6.84 -9.53 -10.25
C ILE A 88 5.70 -10.33 -10.86
N ASP A 89 5.42 -11.54 -10.38
CA ASP A 89 4.31 -12.35 -10.90
C ASP A 89 3.03 -12.13 -10.09
N ALA A 90 2.00 -11.55 -10.69
CA ALA A 90 0.78 -11.21 -9.95
C ALA A 90 0.01 -12.43 -9.41
N GLU A 91 0.19 -13.63 -9.97
CA GLU A 91 -0.49 -14.85 -9.58
C GLU A 91 0.32 -15.72 -8.61
N GLU A 92 1.66 -15.74 -8.78
CA GLU A 92 2.59 -16.52 -7.96
C GLU A 92 3.15 -15.74 -6.77
N ASP A 93 3.48 -14.45 -6.92
CA ASP A 93 4.05 -13.67 -5.84
C ASP A 93 3.01 -13.33 -4.76
N GLU A 94 3.50 -13.36 -3.52
CA GLU A 94 2.74 -13.05 -2.33
C GLU A 94 3.40 -11.91 -1.56
N LEU A 95 2.58 -10.95 -1.13
CA LEU A 95 2.98 -9.90 -0.22
C LEU A 95 2.74 -10.33 1.22
N PRO A 96 3.73 -10.21 2.12
CA PRO A 96 3.46 -10.32 3.55
C PRO A 96 2.45 -9.24 3.94
N LEU A 97 1.53 -9.57 4.85
CA LEU A 97 0.66 -8.58 5.48
C LEU A 97 1.33 -8.04 6.74
N PRO A 98 1.28 -6.72 6.98
CA PRO A 98 1.81 -6.14 8.19
C PRO A 98 1.03 -6.65 9.41
N VAL A 99 1.76 -7.00 10.47
CA VAL A 99 1.17 -7.46 11.74
C VAL A 99 0.56 -6.31 12.54
N ASP A 100 1.21 -5.15 12.51
CA ASP A 100 0.86 -3.96 13.28
C ASP A 100 1.22 -2.69 12.49
N ALA A 101 0.64 -1.56 12.88
CA ALA A 101 0.87 -0.27 12.21
C ALA A 101 2.37 0.10 12.17
N SER A 102 3.12 -0.13 13.25
CA SER A 102 4.57 0.15 13.26
C SER A 102 5.35 -0.68 12.24
N ALA A 103 4.98 -1.94 12.03
CA ALA A 103 5.62 -2.80 11.02
C ALA A 103 5.28 -2.36 9.59
N PHE A 104 4.03 -1.95 9.35
CA PHE A 104 3.61 -1.36 8.08
C PHE A 104 4.45 -0.12 7.77
N TRP A 105 4.49 0.84 8.68
CA TRP A 105 5.20 2.09 8.47
C TRP A 105 6.71 1.92 8.28
N ARG A 106 7.33 0.98 8.99
CA ARG A 106 8.76 0.68 8.81
C ARG A 106 9.08 0.19 7.39
N LEU A 107 8.18 -0.60 6.80
CA LEU A 107 8.32 -1.05 5.41
C LEU A 107 8.02 0.09 4.43
N VAL A 108 7.01 0.93 4.71
CA VAL A 108 6.75 2.15 3.92
C VAL A 108 7.99 3.06 3.88
N GLU A 109 8.67 3.25 5.01
CA GLU A 109 9.90 4.05 5.04
C GLU A 109 11.06 3.42 4.28
N ALA A 110 11.18 2.09 4.31
CA ALA A 110 12.19 1.37 3.54
C ALA A 110 11.99 1.51 2.03
N GLY A 111 10.74 1.52 1.54
CA GLY A 111 10.41 1.69 0.12
C GLY A 111 10.27 3.15 -0.35
N ARG A 112 10.58 4.12 0.51
CA ARG A 112 10.67 5.55 0.13
C ARG A 112 12.08 5.96 -0.34
N ASN A 113 13.04 5.04 -0.29
CA ASN A 113 14.45 5.29 -0.59
C ASN A 113 14.77 4.94 -2.05
#